data_AF-A0A3D4X7P1-F1
#
_entry.id   AF-A0A3D4X7P1-F1
#
_cell.length_a   1.000
_cell.length_b   1.000
_cell.length_c   1.000
_cell.angle_alpha   90.00
_cell.angle_beta   90.00
_cell.angle_gamma   90.00
#
_symmetry.space_group_name_H-M   'P 1'
#
loop_
_entity.id
_entity.type
_entity.pdbx_description
1 polymer ?
#
loop_
_entity_poly.entity_id
_entity_poly.type
_entity_poly.pdbx_seq_one_letter_code
_entity_poly.pdbx_strand_id
1 'polypeptide(L)' 'NEYNWQSIGVKNIHERLRYLYGEEYGVQIMSNPRVGTIVCVRMPVIRGEKKNENSKIEKNDKNDHCR' A
#
# COMPACT_ATOMS: atom_id res chain seq x y z
N ASN A 1 4.94 26.81 7.04
CA ASN A 1 6.06 25.90 7.30
C ASN A 1 5.81 24.57 6.64
N GLU A 2 6.74 24.21 5.77
CA GLU A 2 6.62 23.25 4.68
C GLU A 2 6.41 21.81 5.16
N TYR A 3 5.34 21.20 4.64
CA TYR A 3 5.18 19.75 4.64
C TYR A 3 6.28 19.17 3.74
N ASN A 4 7.37 18.73 4.33
CA ASN A 4 8.41 17.98 3.64
C ASN A 4 7.90 16.56 3.33
N TRP A 5 7.24 16.41 2.20
CA TRP A 5 7.00 15.14 1.50
C TRP A 5 8.32 14.52 0.95
N GLN A 6 9.47 14.92 1.48
CA GLN A 6 10.82 14.65 0.96
C GLN A 6 11.18 13.17 0.86
N SER A 7 10.47 12.29 1.55
CA SER A 7 10.66 10.85 1.42
C SER A 7 9.93 10.34 0.18
N ILE A 8 10.69 10.01 -0.87
CA ILE A 8 10.21 9.38 -2.11
C ILE A 8 9.24 8.23 -1.83
N GLY A 9 9.50 7.43 -0.78
CA GLY A 9 8.63 6.34 -0.37
C GLY A 9 7.22 6.79 0.06
N VAL A 10 7.11 7.86 0.85
CA VAL A 10 5.80 8.36 1.34
C VAL A 10 4.98 8.94 0.18
N LYS A 11 5.63 9.66 -0.73
CA LYS A 11 4.96 10.20 -1.92
C LYS A 11 4.40 9.08 -2.80
N ASN A 12 5.18 8.03 -3.05
CA ASN A 12 4.71 6.87 -3.82
C ASN A 12 3.50 6.19 -3.18
N ILE A 13 3.52 6.00 -1.85
CA ILE A 13 2.40 5.41 -1.13
C ILE A 13 1.16 6.30 -1.24
N HIS A 14 1.34 7.61 -1.05
CA HIS A 14 0.26 8.59 -1.15
C HIS A 14 -0.39 8.60 -2.52
N GLU A 15 0.41 8.69 -3.58
CA GLU A 15 -0.06 8.68 -4.97
C GLU A 15 -0.75 7.36 -5.31
N ARG A 16 -0.19 6.22 -4.88
CA ARG A 16 -0.77 4.91 -5.16
C ARG A 16 -2.08 4.68 -4.42
N LEU A 17 -2.21 5.14 -3.18
CA LEU A 17 -3.46 5.06 -2.43
C LEU A 17 -4.56 5.88 -3.09
N ARG A 18 -4.23 7.10 -3.55
CA ARG A 18 -5.17 7.96 -4.26
C ARG A 18 -5.60 7.40 -5.60
N TYR A 19 -4.63 6.88 -6.36
CA TYR A 19 -4.88 6.26 -7.64
C TYR A 19 -5.78 5.01 -7.53
N LEU A 20 -5.57 4.18 -6.51
CA LEU A 20 -6.33 2.93 -6.34
C LEU A 20 -7.69 3.12 -5.68
N TYR A 21 -7.81 4.04 -4.72
CA TYR A 21 -8.98 4.11 -3.84
C TYR A 21 -9.66 5.48 -3.81
N GLY A 22 -9.07 6.50 -4.42
CA GLY A 22 -9.59 7.87 -4.48
C GLY A 22 -8.85 8.86 -3.57
N GLU A 23 -9.07 10.15 -3.85
CA GLU A 23 -8.35 11.28 -3.21
C GLU A 23 -8.53 11.39 -1.69
N GLU A 24 -9.58 10.77 -1.14
CA GLU A 24 -9.85 10.70 0.29
C GLU A 24 -8.87 9.79 1.05
N TYR A 25 -8.13 8.93 0.34
CA TYR A 25 -7.12 8.03 0.89
C TYR A 25 -5.71 8.61 0.71
N GLY A 26 -4.79 8.27 1.61
CA GLY A 26 -3.43 8.80 1.54
C GLY A 26 -2.71 8.87 2.88
N VAL A 27 -1.65 9.68 2.92
CA VAL A 27 -0.78 9.87 4.07
C VAL A 27 -0.72 11.36 4.41
N GLN A 28 -0.83 11.69 5.69
CA GLN A 28 -0.67 13.04 6.23
C GLN A 28 0.44 13.03 7.28
N ILE A 29 1.37 13.98 7.19
CA ILE A 29 2.51 14.09 8.11
C ILE A 29 2.52 15.46 8.78
N MET A 30 2.20 15.50 10.05
CA MET A 30 2.27 16.72 10.85
C MET A 30 3.54 16.70 11.69
N SER A 31 4.50 17.58 11.40
CA SER A 31 5.70 17.74 12.22
C SER A 31 5.66 19.06 12.97
N ASN A 32 5.78 18.98 14.30
CA ASN A 32 5.83 20.13 15.18
C ASN A 32 7.21 20.17 15.87
N PRO A 33 8.01 21.22 15.63
CA PRO A 33 9.31 21.37 16.30
C PRO A 33 9.15 21.31 17.83
N ARG A 34 10.00 20.54 18.51
CA ARG A 34 9.97 20.26 19.96
C ARG A 34 8.82 19.39 20.48
N VAL A 35 7.88 18.95 19.64
CA VAL A 35 6.80 18.03 20.04
C VAL A 35 6.97 16.66 19.39
N GLY A 36 7.44 16.63 18.13
CA GLY A 36 7.66 15.40 17.37
C GLY A 36 6.91 15.40 16.04
N THR A 37 6.82 14.23 15.41
CA THR A 37 6.18 14.04 14.11
C THR A 37 5.05 13.02 14.24
N ILE A 38 3.87 13.40 13.79
CA ILE A 38 2.67 12.56 13.70
C ILE A 38 2.49 12.17 12.24
N VAL A 39 2.30 10.87 11.99
CA VAL A 39 2.01 10.32 10.66
C VAL A 39 0.65 9.64 10.71
N CYS A 40 -0.28 10.12 9.90
CA CYS A 40 -1.63 9.59 9.75
C CYS A 40 -1.77 8.92 8.38
N VAL A 41 -2.18 7.66 8.34
CA VAL A 41 -2.41 6.90 7.10
C VAL A 41 -3.88 6.51 7.03
N ARG A 42 -4.54 6.81 5.91
CA ARG A 42 -5.92 6.42 5.64
C ARG A 42 -5.95 5.42 4.50
N MET A 43 -6.39 4.19 4.80
CA MET A 43 -6.52 3.08 3.85
C MET A 43 -7.89 2.43 3.95
N PRO A 44 -8.41 1.86 2.85
CA PRO A 44 -9.66 1.12 2.88
C PRO A 44 -9.49 -0.23 3.56
N VAL A 45 -10.55 -0.69 4.22
CA VAL A 45 -10.59 -2.02 4.83
C VAL A 45 -11.03 -3.03 3.77
N ILE A 46 -10.10 -3.83 3.27
CA ILE A 46 -10.41 -4.95 2.38
C ILE A 46 -10.81 -6.13 3.25
N ARG A 47 -12.11 -6.43 3.29
CA ARG A 47 -12.60 -7.66 3.92
C ARG A 47 -12.33 -8.79 2.94
N GLY A 48 -11.37 -9.66 3.26
CA GLY A 48 -11.10 -10.83 2.45
C GLY A 48 -12.37 -11.66 2.31
N GLU A 49 -12.77 -11.94 1.07
CA GLU A 49 -13.69 -13.03 0.81
C GLU A 49 -13.07 -14.29 1.42
N LYS A 50 -13.80 -14.97 2.31
CA LYS A 50 -13.40 -16.29 2.78
C LYS A 50 -13.25 -17.16 1.54
N LYS A 51 -12.02 -17.42 1.11
CA LYS A 51 -11.76 -18.35 0.02
C LYS A 51 -12.28 -19.70 0.49
N ASN A 52 -13.44 -20.11 -0.03
CA ASN A 52 -13.89 -21.49 0.11
C ASN A 52 -12.88 -22.36 -0.63
N GLU A 53 -12.20 -23.21 0.14
CA GLU A 53 -11.03 -23.99 -0.24
C GLU A 53 -11.39 -25.20 -1.13
N ASN A 54 -12.10 -24.99 -2.25
CA ASN A 54 -12.49 -26.08 -3.15
C ASN A 54 -12.13 -25.76 -4.62
N SER A 55 -10.84 -25.70 -4.93
CA SER A 55 -10.34 -25.99 -6.28
C SER A 55 -8.96 -26.63 -6.22
N LYS A 56 -8.96 -27.93 -5.93
CA LYS A 56 -7.91 -28.83 -6.40
C LYS A 56 -7.98 -28.84 -7.93
N ILE A 57 -6.99 -28.29 -8.63
CA ILE A 57 -6.60 -28.81 -9.95
C ILE A 57 -5.09 -28.95 -9.97
N GLU A 58 -4.70 -30.09 -10.51
CA GLU A 58 -3.45 -30.80 -10.38
C GLU A 58 -2.26 -30.15 -11.10
N LYS A 59 -1.09 -30.62 -10.67
CA LYS A 59 0.27 -30.31 -11.13
C LYS A 59 0.43 -30.40 -12.65
N ASN A 60 1.40 -29.67 -13.19
CA ASN A 60 2.26 -30.19 -14.26
C ASN A 60 3.65 -29.52 -14.21
N ASP A 61 4.59 -30.23 -13.59
CA ASP A 61 6.03 -30.03 -13.75
C ASP A 61 6.43 -30.30 -15.21
N LYS A 62 6.71 -29.28 -16.05
CA LYS A 62 7.55 -29.44 -17.26
C LYS A 62 8.25 -28.14 -17.69
N ASN A 63 9.59 -28.23 -17.66
CA ASN A 63 10.57 -27.60 -18.55
C ASN A 63 11.15 -26.23 -18.18
N ASP A 64 12.05 -26.23 -17.20
CA ASP A 64 13.18 -25.30 -17.20
C ASP A 64 14.20 -25.75 -18.26
N HIS A 65 14.16 -25.14 -19.45
CA HIS A 65 15.33 -25.09 -20.32
C HIS A 65 15.85 -23.66 -20.32
N CYS A 66 16.84 -23.42 -19.45
CA CYS A 66 17.60 -22.18 -19.43
C CYS A 66 18.53 -22.17 -20.65
N ARG A 67 18.36 -21.17 -21.52
CA ARG A 67 19.39 -20.64 -22.41
C ARG A 67 19.62 -19.19 -22.01
#